data_AF-A0A852RHK1-F1
#
_entry.id   AF-A0A852RHK1-F1
#
_cell.length_a   1.000
_cell.length_b   1.000
_cell.length_c   1.000
_cell.angle_alpha   90.00
_cell.angle_beta   90.00
_cell.angle_gamma   90.00
#
_symmetry.space_group_name_H-M   'P 1'
#
loop_
_entity.id
_entity.type
_entity.pdbx_description
1 polymer ?
#
loop_
_entity_poly.entity_id
_entity_poly.type
_entity_poly.pdbx_seq_one_letter_code
_entity_poly.pdbx_strand_id
1 'polypeptide(L)'
;MAPTRRRVAPAVAMTMAVLGAVTLSGAATIQLRADANARAADAAHAAATERVRERLLATPGLLAGVLANDVPRMDSFEVLEVTPEGVAAYALITNDDVLVIGLASPFGEVASSSSPGMQRNSIFAPLDAGDGSRAYDLTVWRAGAGYGHELIVQ
;
A
#
# COMPACT_ATOMS: atom_id res chain seq x y z
N MET A 1 31.22 -61.41 -34.85
CA MET A 1 30.86 -59.99 -34.65
C MET A 1 29.76 -59.93 -33.61
N ALA A 2 30.05 -59.41 -32.42
CA ALA A 2 29.06 -59.21 -31.35
C ALA A 2 28.96 -57.70 -31.05
N PRO A 3 27.76 -57.10 -30.94
CA PRO A 3 27.63 -55.70 -30.58
C PRO A 3 27.68 -55.53 -29.05
N THR A 4 28.68 -54.78 -28.58
CA THR A 4 28.83 -54.42 -27.17
C THR A 4 27.76 -53.39 -26.79
N ARG A 5 26.76 -53.78 -25.98
CA ARG A 5 25.76 -52.86 -25.41
C ARG A 5 26.42 -51.98 -24.35
N ARG A 6 26.55 -50.67 -24.63
CA ARG A 6 27.02 -49.65 -23.66
C ARG A 6 25.87 -49.30 -22.71
N ARG A 7 25.95 -49.73 -21.45
CA ARG A 7 25.06 -49.29 -20.37
C ARG A 7 25.38 -47.82 -20.05
N VAL A 8 24.49 -46.91 -20.44
CA VAL A 8 24.59 -45.50 -20.01
C VAL A 8 24.17 -45.44 -18.54
N ALA A 9 25.06 -44.87 -17.73
CA ALA A 9 25.08 -44.99 -16.28
C ALA A 9 23.89 -44.29 -15.59
N PRO A 10 23.37 -44.85 -14.48
CA PRO A 10 22.28 -44.29 -13.66
C PRO A 10 22.63 -42.98 -12.93
N ALA A 11 23.88 -42.51 -13.05
CA ALA A 11 24.37 -41.32 -12.36
C ALA A 11 23.76 -40.01 -12.88
N VAL A 12 23.50 -39.89 -14.19
CA VAL A 12 22.98 -38.64 -14.80
C VAL A 12 21.53 -38.37 -14.37
N ALA A 13 20.74 -39.42 -14.15
CA ALA A 13 19.36 -39.29 -13.69
C ALA A 13 19.28 -38.82 -12.22
N MET A 14 20.20 -39.30 -11.35
CA MET A 14 20.25 -38.86 -9.96
C MET A 14 20.62 -37.37 -9.82
N THR A 15 21.57 -36.86 -10.61
CA THR A 15 21.97 -35.45 -10.52
C THR A 15 20.87 -34.49 -10.98
N MET A 16 20.12 -34.85 -12.03
CA MET A 16 18.97 -34.07 -12.50
C MET A 16 17.82 -34.06 -11.48
N ALA A 17 17.58 -35.18 -10.79
CA ALA A 17 16.57 -35.24 -9.73
C ALA A 17 16.94 -34.36 -8.52
N VAL A 18 18.22 -34.31 -8.14
CA VAL A 18 18.69 -33.44 -7.04
C VAL A 18 18.62 -31.96 -7.43
N LEU A 19 19.02 -31.58 -8.66
CA LEU A 19 18.86 -30.20 -9.12
C LEU A 19 17.39 -29.77 -9.22
N GLY A 20 16.51 -30.67 -9.68
CA GLY A 20 15.06 -30.46 -9.73
C GLY A 20 14.43 -30.29 -8.34
N ALA A 21 14.87 -31.08 -7.36
CA ALA A 21 14.38 -30.97 -5.98
C ALA A 21 14.85 -29.66 -5.31
N VAL A 22 16.08 -29.20 -5.57
CA VAL A 22 16.60 -27.94 -5.00
C VAL A 22 15.90 -26.72 -5.60
N THR A 23 15.62 -26.74 -6.91
CA THR A 23 14.86 -25.65 -7.58
C THR A 23 13.40 -25.60 -7.13
N LEU A 24 12.74 -26.75 -6.91
CA LEU A 24 11.39 -26.79 -6.36
C LEU A 24 11.33 -26.28 -4.90
N SER A 25 12.34 -26.63 -4.10
CA SER A 25 12.45 -26.19 -2.69
C SER A 25 12.73 -24.68 -2.58
N GLY A 26 13.55 -24.13 -3.48
CA GLY A 26 13.79 -22.69 -3.58
C GLY A 26 12.54 -21.92 -4.02
N ALA A 27 11.81 -22.43 -5.01
CA ALA A 27 10.57 -21.80 -5.46
C ALA A 27 9.47 -21.81 -4.38
N ALA A 28 9.34 -22.91 -3.62
CA ALA A 28 8.36 -23.02 -2.54
C ALA A 28 8.64 -22.04 -1.40
N THR A 29 9.91 -21.84 -1.03
CA THR A 29 10.28 -20.88 0.04
C THR A 29 10.07 -19.43 -0.37
N ILE A 30 10.27 -19.09 -1.64
CA ILE A 30 9.98 -17.75 -2.18
C ILE A 30 8.47 -17.50 -2.19
N GLN A 31 7.65 -18.47 -2.63
CA GLN A 31 6.20 -18.35 -2.66
C GLN A 31 5.60 -18.20 -1.25
N LEU A 32 6.08 -18.98 -0.27
CA LEU A 32 5.63 -18.89 1.12
C LEU A 32 5.95 -17.52 1.74
N ARG A 33 7.13 -16.95 1.42
CA ARG A 33 7.49 -15.60 1.89
C ARG A 33 6.68 -14.51 1.19
N ALA A 34 6.41 -14.66 -0.11
CA ALA A 34 5.58 -13.72 -0.84
C ALA A 34 4.13 -13.70 -0.32
N ASP A 35 3.54 -14.88 -0.06
CA ASP A 35 2.19 -15.00 0.49
C ASP A 35 2.10 -14.48 1.94
N ALA A 36 3.11 -14.76 2.77
CA ALA A 36 3.18 -14.19 4.13
C ALA A 36 3.32 -12.65 4.10
N ASN A 37 4.13 -12.11 3.19
CA ASN A 37 4.30 -10.66 3.04
C ASN A 37 3.03 -9.99 2.51
N ALA A 38 2.33 -10.62 1.55
CA ALA A 38 1.06 -10.12 1.03
C ALA A 38 0.00 -10.04 2.15
N ARG A 39 -0.15 -11.12 2.93
CA ARG A 39 -1.09 -11.12 4.07
C ARG A 39 -0.73 -10.11 5.15
N ALA A 40 0.56 -9.89 5.39
CA ALA A 40 1.02 -8.87 6.33
C ALA A 40 0.71 -7.45 5.83
N ALA A 41 0.89 -7.20 4.52
CA ALA A 41 0.53 -5.92 3.90
C ALA A 41 -0.98 -5.68 3.94
N ASP A 42 -1.80 -6.69 3.62
CA ASP A 42 -3.27 -6.60 3.68
C ASP A 42 -3.75 -6.30 5.12
N ALA A 43 -3.16 -6.98 6.12
CA ALA A 43 -3.48 -6.73 7.52
C ALA A 43 -3.06 -5.32 7.97
N ALA A 44 -1.90 -4.83 7.53
CA ALA A 44 -1.45 -3.48 7.81
C ALA A 44 -2.37 -2.43 7.16
N HIS A 45 -2.80 -2.68 5.93
CA HIS A 45 -3.72 -1.82 5.21
C HIS A 45 -5.10 -1.75 5.87
N ALA A 46 -5.67 -2.90 6.26
CA ALA A 46 -6.94 -2.95 7.00
C ALA A 46 -6.84 -2.22 8.34
N ALA A 47 -5.76 -2.44 9.11
CA ALA A 47 -5.54 -1.75 10.37
C ALA A 47 -5.35 -0.24 10.21
N ALA A 48 -4.64 0.20 9.16
CA ALA A 48 -4.50 1.61 8.83
C ALA A 48 -5.85 2.23 8.43
N THR A 49 -6.65 1.52 7.66
CA THR A 49 -8.00 1.94 7.24
C THR A 49 -8.89 2.23 8.44
N GLU A 50 -8.96 1.31 9.40
CA GLU A 50 -9.75 1.52 10.61
C GLU A 50 -9.18 2.66 11.47
N ARG A 51 -7.85 2.73 11.64
CA ARG A 51 -7.22 3.82 12.39
C ARG A 51 -7.52 5.19 11.79
N VAL A 52 -7.38 5.35 10.48
CA VAL A 52 -7.64 6.63 9.80
C VAL A 52 -9.13 6.96 9.89
N ARG A 53 -10.02 5.97 9.69
CA ARG A 53 -11.46 6.12 9.87
C ARG A 53 -11.84 6.61 11.28
N GLU A 54 -11.29 5.99 12.32
CA GLU A 54 -11.52 6.40 13.71
C GLU A 54 -11.08 7.85 13.96
N ARG A 55 -9.91 8.25 13.44
CA ARG A 55 -9.42 9.63 13.57
C ARG A 55 -10.24 10.65 12.79
N LEU A 56 -10.72 10.28 11.60
CA LEU A 56 -11.63 11.12 10.82
C LEU A 56 -12.94 11.40 11.56
N LEU A 57 -13.44 10.41 12.31
CA LEU A 57 -14.68 10.49 13.07
C LEU A 57 -14.53 11.01 14.50
N ALA A 58 -13.29 11.12 15.02
CA ALA A 58 -13.01 11.69 16.33
C ALA A 58 -13.40 13.17 16.40
N THR A 59 -13.46 13.76 17.59
CA THR A 59 -13.72 15.20 17.77
C THR A 59 -12.56 15.87 18.54
N PRO A 60 -11.97 16.96 18.02
CA PRO A 60 -12.05 17.43 16.63
C PRO A 60 -11.36 16.42 15.71
N GLY A 61 -12.02 15.98 14.64
CA GLY A 61 -11.49 14.94 13.76
C GLY A 61 -10.31 15.43 12.94
N LEU A 62 -9.66 14.50 12.24
CA LEU A 62 -8.46 14.78 11.43
C LEU A 62 -8.64 15.95 10.46
N LEU A 63 -9.86 16.16 9.97
CA LEU A 63 -10.18 17.16 8.96
C LEU A 63 -10.72 18.49 9.50
N ALA A 64 -10.73 18.70 10.82
CA ALA A 64 -11.38 19.86 11.44
C ALA A 64 -10.86 21.23 10.96
N GLY A 65 -9.60 21.32 10.51
CA GLY A 65 -9.02 22.54 9.92
C GLY A 65 -9.11 22.64 8.40
N VAL A 66 -9.55 21.57 7.73
CA VAL A 66 -9.49 21.39 6.27
C VAL A 66 -10.90 21.42 5.66
N LEU A 67 -11.87 20.84 6.36
CA LEU A 67 -13.27 20.93 5.98
C LEU A 67 -13.83 22.24 6.53
N ALA A 68 -14.08 23.22 5.66
CA ALA A 68 -14.67 24.51 6.02
C ALA A 68 -16.18 24.40 6.34
N ASN A 69 -16.54 23.48 7.24
CA ASN A 69 -17.89 22.99 7.56
C ASN A 69 -18.48 21.92 6.61
N ASP A 70 -17.71 21.47 5.62
CA ASP A 70 -18.12 20.37 4.75
C ASP A 70 -18.19 19.04 5.52
N VAL A 71 -19.14 18.19 5.14
CA VAL A 71 -19.30 16.86 5.74
C VAL A 71 -18.58 15.83 4.88
N PRO A 72 -17.65 15.03 5.44
CA PRO A 72 -16.93 14.01 4.69
C PRO A 72 -17.86 12.85 4.34
N ARG A 73 -17.78 12.36 3.10
CA ARG A 73 -18.54 11.19 2.65
C ARG A 73 -17.74 9.92 2.88
N MET A 74 -18.03 9.26 3.99
CA MET A 74 -17.30 8.04 4.38
C MET A 74 -17.52 6.86 3.42
N ASP A 75 -18.55 6.87 2.58
CA ASP A 75 -18.74 5.93 1.49
C ASP A 75 -17.69 6.07 0.37
N SER A 76 -17.06 7.24 0.27
CA SER A 76 -15.97 7.53 -0.66
C SER A 76 -14.59 7.45 -0.02
N PHE A 77 -14.49 7.11 1.27
CA PHE A 77 -13.21 7.04 1.95
C PHE A 77 -12.41 5.81 1.51
N GLU A 78 -11.17 6.03 1.12
CA GLU A 78 -10.23 4.99 0.70
C GLU A 78 -8.83 5.27 1.29
N VAL A 79 -8.22 4.25 1.88
CA VAL A 79 -6.77 4.25 2.12
C VAL A 79 -6.12 3.76 0.84
N LEU A 80 -5.23 4.57 0.29
CA LEU A 80 -4.63 4.36 -1.01
C LEU A 80 -3.35 3.52 -0.89
N GLU A 81 -2.54 3.85 0.12
CA GLU A 81 -1.26 3.21 0.35
C GLU A 81 -0.87 3.29 1.83
N VAL A 82 -0.16 2.27 2.30
CA VAL A 82 0.50 2.28 3.61
C VAL A 82 1.97 2.04 3.40
N THR A 83 2.80 3.00 3.77
CA THR A 83 4.25 2.88 3.64
C THR A 83 4.80 1.86 4.64
N PRO A 84 6.01 1.31 4.44
CA PRO A 84 6.64 0.40 5.39
C PRO A 84 6.80 0.99 6.81
N GLU A 85 6.88 2.31 6.91
CA GLU A 85 6.96 3.04 8.19
C GLU A 85 5.59 3.24 8.86
N GLY A 86 4.50 2.80 8.22
CA GLY A 86 3.14 2.90 8.74
C GLY A 86 2.45 4.23 8.49
N VAL A 87 2.94 5.03 7.53
CA VAL A 87 2.23 6.23 7.06
C VAL A 87 1.14 5.80 6.07
N ALA A 88 -0.09 6.19 6.36
CA ALA A 88 -1.25 5.91 5.51
C ALA A 88 -1.58 7.13 4.65
N ALA A 89 -1.55 6.97 3.33
CA ALA A 89 -2.12 7.91 2.38
C ALA A 89 -3.59 7.58 2.16
N TYR A 90 -4.46 8.58 2.23
CA TYR A 90 -5.90 8.37 2.08
C TYR A 90 -6.54 9.49 1.25
N ALA A 91 -7.71 9.20 0.70
CA ALA A 91 -8.56 10.17 0.03
C ALA A 91 -10.03 9.94 0.38
N LEU A 92 -10.82 11.01 0.26
CA LEU A 92 -12.27 10.97 0.31
C LEU A 92 -12.85 12.15 -0.46
N ILE A 93 -14.14 12.08 -0.76
CA ILE A 93 -14.92 13.19 -1.30
C ILE A 93 -15.85 13.73 -0.19
N THR A 94 -16.17 15.02 -0.21
CA THR A 94 -17.20 15.61 0.68
C THR A 94 -18.57 15.61 0.01
N ASN A 95 -19.62 15.98 0.77
CA ASN A 95 -20.95 16.18 0.19
C ASN A 95 -20.97 17.28 -0.89
N ASP A 96 -20.06 18.26 -0.80
CA ASP A 96 -19.94 19.38 -1.73
C ASP A 96 -18.96 19.11 -2.89
N ASP A 97 -18.69 17.83 -3.16
CA ASP A 97 -17.80 17.36 -4.23
C ASP A 97 -16.35 17.89 -4.13
N VAL A 98 -15.87 18.11 -2.91
CA VAL A 98 -14.47 18.46 -2.63
C VAL A 98 -13.64 17.19 -2.51
N LEU A 99 -12.49 17.14 -3.19
CA LEU A 99 -11.51 16.06 -3.03
C LEU A 99 -10.60 16.40 -1.84
N VAL A 100 -10.69 15.57 -0.80
CA VAL A 100 -9.83 15.64 0.38
C VAL A 100 -8.80 14.53 0.31
N ILE A 101 -7.55 14.89 0.56
CA ILE A 101 -6.43 13.95 0.61
C ILE A 101 -5.67 14.17 1.91
N GLY A 102 -4.97 13.14 2.38
CA GLY A 102 -4.04 13.34 3.46
C GLY A 102 -3.13 12.17 3.74
N LEU A 103 -2.22 12.44 4.67
CA LEU A 103 -1.22 11.53 5.16
C LEU A 103 -1.38 11.43 6.68
N ALA A 104 -1.48 10.22 7.18
CA ALA A 104 -1.62 9.95 8.60
C ALA A 104 -0.49 9.01 9.06
N SER A 105 0.34 9.47 9.98
CA SER A 105 1.32 8.63 10.67
C SER A 105 0.85 8.33 12.10
N PRO A 106 1.54 7.43 12.82
CA PRO A 106 1.28 7.24 14.24
C PRO A 106 1.44 8.53 15.07
N PHE A 107 2.27 9.48 14.62
CA PHE A 107 2.73 10.65 15.38
C PHE A 107 2.14 11.98 14.92
N GLY A 108 1.62 12.04 13.69
CA GLY A 108 1.08 13.27 13.13
C GLY A 108 0.21 13.01 11.92
N GLU A 109 -0.43 14.06 11.45
CA GLU A 109 -1.34 14.02 10.32
C GLU A 109 -1.33 15.35 9.58
N VAL A 110 -1.60 15.27 8.29
CA VAL A 110 -1.70 16.43 7.42
C VAL A 110 -2.70 16.12 6.32
N ALA A 111 -3.54 17.09 5.99
CA ALA A 111 -4.59 16.94 5.00
C ALA A 111 -4.75 18.22 4.18
N SER A 112 -5.27 18.05 2.97
CA SER A 112 -5.53 19.12 2.01
C SER A 112 -6.88 18.89 1.35
N SER A 113 -7.61 19.97 1.09
CA SER A 113 -8.87 19.99 0.36
C SER A 113 -8.72 20.75 -0.96
N SER A 114 -9.30 20.21 -2.02
CA SER A 114 -9.42 20.94 -3.29
C SER A 114 -10.58 21.93 -3.26
N SER A 115 -10.77 22.70 -4.34
CA SER A 115 -12.08 23.28 -4.63
C SER A 115 -13.06 22.22 -5.13
N PRO A 116 -14.39 22.44 -5.04
CA PRO A 116 -15.40 21.54 -5.59
C PRO A 116 -15.16 21.18 -7.07
N GLY A 117 -15.39 19.93 -7.44
CA GLY A 117 -15.30 19.43 -8.83
C GLY A 117 -13.88 19.25 -9.39
N MET A 118 -12.85 19.61 -8.62
CA MET A 118 -11.46 19.40 -9.03
C MET A 118 -11.14 17.91 -9.18
N GLN A 119 -10.46 17.59 -10.27
CA GLN A 119 -10.13 16.20 -10.63
C GLN A 119 -8.86 15.68 -9.94
N ARG A 120 -8.01 16.58 -9.45
CA ARG A 120 -6.71 16.27 -8.84
C ARG A 120 -6.44 17.20 -7.67
N ASN A 121 -5.81 16.67 -6.63
CA ASN A 121 -5.26 17.42 -5.51
C ASN A 121 -3.87 16.86 -5.16
N SER A 122 -3.01 17.70 -4.57
CA SER A 122 -1.67 17.31 -4.15
C SER A 122 -1.30 17.94 -2.81
N ILE A 123 -0.49 17.23 -2.01
CA ILE A 123 0.02 17.71 -0.74
C ILE A 123 1.48 17.30 -0.58
N PHE A 124 2.31 18.27 -0.24
CA PHE A 124 3.70 18.06 0.14
C PHE A 124 3.86 18.41 1.62
N ALA A 125 4.32 17.46 2.43
CA ALA A 125 4.47 17.68 3.85
C ALA A 125 5.58 16.82 4.48
N PRO A 126 6.40 17.40 5.38
CA PRO A 126 7.23 16.60 6.28
C PRO A 126 6.35 15.92 7.33
N LEU A 127 6.51 14.62 7.51
CA LEU A 127 5.79 13.83 8.50
C LEU A 127 6.75 12.94 9.28
N ASP A 128 6.56 12.89 10.59
CA ASP A 128 7.33 11.98 11.46
C ASP A 128 6.78 10.57 11.33
N ALA A 129 7.65 9.64 10.95
CA ALA A 129 7.35 8.22 10.76
C ALA A 129 7.96 7.32 11.86
N GLY A 130 8.52 7.92 12.92
CA GLY A 130 9.05 7.22 14.10
C GLY A 130 10.55 6.94 14.04
N ASP A 131 11.12 6.77 12.84
CA ASP A 131 12.58 6.72 12.61
C ASP A 131 13.16 8.11 12.25
N GLY A 132 12.29 9.10 12.04
CA GLY A 132 12.64 10.47 11.68
C GLY A 132 11.52 11.15 10.89
N SER A 133 11.74 12.43 10.58
CA SER A 133 10.88 13.18 9.66
C SER A 133 11.30 12.91 8.23
N ARG A 134 10.37 12.47 7.39
CA ARG A 134 10.55 12.32 5.93
C ARG A 134 9.59 13.23 5.20
N ALA A 135 9.95 13.66 3.99
CA ALA A 135 9.05 14.47 3.19
C ALA A 135 8.22 13.57 2.27
N TYR A 136 6.91 13.78 2.30
CA TYR A 136 5.95 13.01 1.50
C TYR A 136 5.30 13.96 0.51
N ASP A 137 5.31 13.57 -0.77
CA ASP A 137 4.55 14.20 -1.84
C ASP A 137 3.46 13.23 -2.29
N LEU A 138 2.21 13.57 -1.99
CA LEU A 138 1.03 12.78 -2.36
C LEU A 138 0.24 13.56 -3.41
N THR A 139 0.05 12.96 -4.57
CA THR A 139 -0.86 13.45 -5.60
C THR A 139 -1.96 12.42 -5.81
N VAL A 140 -3.22 12.85 -5.75
CA VAL A 140 -4.40 11.99 -5.96
C VAL A 140 -5.29 12.59 -7.04
N TRP A 141 -5.85 11.74 -7.89
CA TRP A 141 -6.86 12.11 -8.88
C TRP A 141 -8.03 11.15 -8.86
N ARG A 142 -9.19 11.61 -9.33
CA ARG A 142 -10.39 10.79 -9.48
C ARG A 142 -10.19 9.79 -10.62
N ALA A 143 -10.50 8.52 -10.38
CA ALA A 143 -10.34 7.44 -11.34
C ALA A 143 -11.57 6.52 -11.35
N GLY A 144 -12.54 6.83 -12.21
CA GLY A 144 -13.78 6.07 -12.29
C GLY A 144 -14.58 6.12 -10.98
N ALA A 145 -14.71 4.98 -10.31
CA ALA A 145 -15.42 4.86 -9.03
C ALA A 145 -14.52 5.07 -7.79
N GLY A 146 -13.20 5.21 -7.96
CA GLY A 146 -12.25 5.38 -6.86
C GLY A 146 -11.20 6.43 -7.19
N TYR A 147 -9.98 6.21 -6.71
CA TYR A 147 -8.88 7.16 -6.85
C TYR A 147 -7.66 6.52 -7.53
N GLY A 148 -6.94 7.32 -8.30
CA GLY A 148 -5.57 7.03 -8.67
C GLY A 148 -4.63 7.92 -7.86
N HIS A 149 -3.46 7.42 -7.53
CA HIS A 149 -2.50 8.17 -6.70
C HIS A 149 -1.06 7.94 -7.11
N GLU A 150 -0.22 8.88 -6.69
CA GLU A 150 1.23 8.82 -6.70
C GLU A 150 1.73 9.32 -5.35
N LEU A 151 2.54 8.51 -4.68
CA LEU A 151 3.17 8.83 -3.41
C LEU A 151 4.69 8.75 -3.57
N ILE A 152 5.37 9.86 -3.29
CA ILE A 152 6.84 9.96 -3.34
C ILE A 152 7.34 10.26 -1.93
N VAL A 153 8.32 9.48 -1.47
CA VAL A 153 8.97 9.65 -0.16
C VAL A 153 10.41 10.13 -0.39
N GLN A 154 10.79 11.22 0.27
CA GLN A 154 12.11 11.87 0.18
C GLN A 154 12.84 11.87 1.52
#